data_AF-A0AAW0P966-F1
#
_entry.id   AF-A0AAW0P966-F1
#
_cell.length_a   1.000
_cell.length_b   1.000
_cell.length_c   1.000
_cell.angle_alpha   90.00
_cell.angle_beta   90.00
_cell.angle_gamma   90.00
#
_symmetry.space_group_name_H-M   'P 1'
#
loop_
_entity.id
_entity.type
_entity.pdbx_description
1 polymer ?
#
loop_
_entity_poly.entity_id
_entity_poly.type
_entity_poly.pdbx_seq_one_letter_code
_entity_poly.pdbx_strand_id
1 'polypeptide(L)'
;MIVSPVEAAVLSCSFGTYLPEFVSPTPQKGAVFRVLVNETLLINITARASTSTMSELVFSGPSRMTKSGSGGQYVLSWSPVESEEGQTHSVCFSAQALYNNTTYSSELRCIMVLVGKDILELRLVNGPTNCSGRVEIFVAGLWGTVCGYNWDLQDAQVVCRQLGCGTAYSAPIRAIFGQGTGPIWMNSVACTGSETELTQCGHLDFGIYNCVHGDDAGVICKGKVRVQVNLLSCTD
;
A
#
# COMPACT_ATOMS: atom_id res chain seq x y z
N MET A 1 7.40 65.52 24.73
CA MET A 1 8.47 64.91 23.90
C MET A 1 8.40 63.41 24.14
N ILE A 2 7.92 62.69 23.13
CA ILE A 2 8.08 61.25 22.83
C ILE A 2 7.87 60.28 24.00
N VAL A 3 6.62 59.83 24.19
CA VAL A 3 6.37 58.47 24.69
C VAL A 3 6.33 57.61 23.43
N SER A 4 7.42 56.89 23.14
CA SER A 4 7.39 55.89 22.07
C SER A 4 6.35 54.84 22.46
N PRO A 5 5.39 54.52 21.58
CA PRO A 5 4.50 53.40 21.86
C PRO A 5 5.38 52.15 21.95
N VAL A 6 5.18 51.36 23.01
CA VAL A 6 5.64 49.98 23.02
C VAL A 6 4.98 49.34 21.81
N GLU A 7 5.77 49.10 20.77
CA GLU A 7 5.34 48.41 19.57
C GLU A 7 4.92 47.02 20.04
N ALA A 8 3.60 46.83 20.12
CA ALA A 8 3.01 45.56 20.49
C ALA A 8 3.61 44.52 19.54
N ALA A 9 4.36 43.58 20.11
CA ALA A 9 4.90 42.44 19.39
C ALA A 9 3.76 41.84 18.57
N VAL A 10 3.84 42.00 17.25
CA VAL A 10 2.88 41.39 16.34
C VAL A 10 3.18 39.90 16.39
N LEU A 11 2.44 39.18 17.23
CA LEU A 11 2.41 37.72 17.24
C LEU A 11 1.61 37.24 16.00
N SER A 12 2.01 37.68 14.81
CA SER A 12 1.44 37.19 13.55
C SER A 12 2.14 35.91 13.15
N CYS A 13 1.86 34.82 13.86
CA CYS A 13 2.08 33.48 13.33
C CYS A 13 0.95 33.17 12.31
N SER A 14 0.84 33.98 11.26
CA SER A 14 -0.07 33.70 10.15
C SER A 14 0.47 32.53 9.33
N PHE A 15 -0.40 31.55 9.07
CA PHE A 15 -0.09 30.38 8.25
C PHE A 15 0.43 30.82 6.86
N GLY A 16 1.59 30.31 6.44
CA GLY A 16 2.19 30.59 5.12
C GLY A 16 3.14 31.79 5.04
N THR A 17 3.06 32.81 5.92
CA THR A 17 4.04 33.93 5.91
C THR A 17 5.35 33.54 6.60
N TYR A 18 5.27 33.03 7.82
CA TYR A 18 6.44 32.60 8.62
C TYR A 18 6.49 31.08 8.83
N LEU A 19 5.34 30.43 8.83
CA LEU A 19 5.23 28.98 8.99
C LEU A 19 5.40 28.30 7.63
N PRO A 20 6.27 27.28 7.51
CA PRO A 20 6.33 26.45 6.31
C PRO A 20 5.00 25.77 6.03
N GLU A 21 4.57 25.83 4.78
CA GLU A 21 3.38 25.16 4.28
C GLU A 21 3.80 24.04 3.32
N PHE A 22 3.25 22.83 3.53
CA PHE A 22 3.44 21.73 2.60
C PHE A 22 2.61 21.92 1.34
N VAL A 23 3.22 21.70 0.19
CA VAL A 23 2.59 21.76 -1.13
C VAL A 23 2.71 20.41 -1.84
N SER A 24 1.85 20.17 -2.83
CA SER A 24 1.94 18.98 -3.69
C SER A 24 3.33 18.91 -4.35
N PRO A 25 3.99 17.74 -4.41
CA PRO A 25 3.46 16.38 -4.20
C PRO A 25 3.58 15.84 -2.76
N THR A 26 3.72 16.69 -1.74
CA THR A 26 3.86 16.21 -0.34
C THR A 26 2.67 15.35 0.08
N PRO A 27 2.92 14.17 0.67
CA PRO A 27 1.85 13.30 1.16
C PRO A 27 0.92 14.00 2.16
N GLN A 28 -0.35 13.63 2.11
CA GLN A 28 -1.34 14.07 3.08
C GLN A 28 -1.14 13.34 4.42
N LYS A 29 -1.62 13.94 5.50
CA LYS A 29 -1.62 13.29 6.82
C LYS A 29 -2.42 11.99 6.76
N GLY A 30 -1.83 10.90 7.25
CA GLY A 30 -2.44 9.57 7.23
C GLY A 30 -2.34 8.85 5.88
N ALA A 31 -1.61 9.39 4.89
CA ALA A 31 -1.35 8.67 3.65
C ALA A 31 -0.66 7.33 3.92
N VAL A 32 -0.99 6.33 3.11
CA VAL A 32 -0.46 4.97 3.22
C VAL A 32 0.41 4.68 2.01
N PHE A 33 1.65 4.31 2.28
CA PHE A 33 2.64 3.88 1.29
C PHE A 33 2.90 2.39 1.44
N ARG A 34 3.31 1.77 0.34
CA ARG A 34 3.67 0.36 0.27
C ARG A 34 5.06 0.27 -0.31
N VAL A 35 5.88 -0.63 0.23
CA VAL A 35 7.22 -0.88 -0.25
C VAL A 35 7.55 -2.35 -0.10
N LEU A 36 8.21 -2.91 -1.10
CA LEU A 36 8.65 -4.28 -1.08
C LEU A 36 9.99 -4.41 -0.34
N VAL A 37 10.20 -5.54 0.33
CA VAL A 37 11.51 -5.86 0.93
C VAL A 37 12.60 -5.76 -0.14
N ASN A 38 13.72 -5.14 0.23
CA ASN A 38 14.85 -4.84 -0.66
C ASN A 38 14.58 -3.83 -1.79
N GLU A 39 13.37 -3.28 -1.90
CA GLU A 39 13.11 -2.12 -2.77
C GLU A 39 13.27 -0.81 -2.01
N THR A 40 13.49 0.28 -2.75
CA THR A 40 13.69 1.60 -2.15
C THR A 40 12.44 2.46 -2.31
N LEU A 41 11.85 2.84 -1.18
CA LEU A 41 10.78 3.82 -1.11
C LEU A 41 11.37 5.24 -1.19
N LEU A 42 10.78 6.08 -2.05
CA LEU A 42 11.10 7.50 -2.15
C LEU A 42 9.86 8.34 -1.81
N ILE A 43 9.98 9.23 -0.83
CA ILE A 43 8.92 10.15 -0.42
C ILE A 43 9.35 11.58 -0.73
N ASN A 44 8.74 12.16 -1.75
CA ASN A 44 8.98 13.55 -2.14
C ASN A 44 8.19 14.50 -1.25
N ILE A 45 8.89 15.44 -0.61
CA ILE A 45 8.31 16.43 0.29
C ILE A 45 8.69 17.81 -0.23
N THR A 46 7.70 18.66 -0.42
CA THR A 46 7.86 20.03 -0.86
C THR A 46 7.16 20.97 0.11
N ALA A 47 7.90 21.92 0.65
CA ALA A 47 7.40 22.95 1.54
C ALA A 47 7.85 24.33 1.06
N ARG A 48 7.01 25.34 1.29
CA ARG A 48 7.30 26.73 0.94
C ARG A 48 7.07 27.63 2.15
N ALA A 49 7.77 28.75 2.19
CA ALA A 49 7.49 29.86 3.09
C ALA A 49 7.77 31.17 2.34
N SER A 50 7.04 32.24 2.67
CA SER A 50 7.17 33.52 1.95
C SER A 50 8.16 34.48 2.61
N THR A 51 8.08 34.66 3.93
CA THR A 51 8.85 35.66 4.70
C THR A 51 10.02 35.04 5.47
N SER A 52 10.05 33.71 5.58
CA SER A 52 11.11 32.94 6.23
C SER A 52 11.85 32.06 5.23
N THR A 53 13.10 31.71 5.54
CA THR A 53 13.91 30.83 4.69
C THR A 53 13.76 29.39 5.14
N MET A 54 13.43 28.49 4.21
CA MET A 54 13.42 27.05 4.47
C MET A 54 14.78 26.59 5.02
N SER A 55 14.79 26.00 6.21
CA SER A 55 16.01 25.56 6.88
C SER A 55 16.20 24.05 6.76
N GLU A 56 15.28 23.28 7.32
CA GLU A 56 15.44 21.84 7.48
C GLU A 56 14.10 21.10 7.43
N LEU A 57 14.12 19.84 7.00
CA LEU A 57 13.07 18.87 7.29
C LEU A 57 13.51 17.99 8.47
N VAL A 58 12.73 18.02 9.54
CA VAL A 58 12.90 17.12 10.69
C VAL A 58 11.94 15.96 10.52
N PHE A 59 12.44 14.73 10.68
CA PHE A 59 11.66 13.53 10.49
C PHE A 59 11.99 12.45 11.53
N SER A 60 11.05 11.53 11.72
CA SER A 60 11.20 10.29 12.48
C SER A 60 10.62 9.14 11.66
N GLY A 61 11.26 7.98 11.67
CA GLY A 61 10.82 6.83 10.89
C GLY A 61 11.68 5.59 11.15
N PRO A 62 11.60 4.58 10.27
CA PRO A 62 12.41 3.37 10.34
C PRO A 62 13.91 3.64 10.45
N SER A 63 14.60 2.71 11.11
CA SER A 63 16.06 2.64 11.10
C SER A 63 16.57 2.58 9.65
N ARG A 64 17.66 3.31 9.34
CA ARG A 64 18.25 3.48 8.00
C ARG A 64 17.48 4.39 7.03
N MET A 65 16.38 5.02 7.43
CA MET A 65 15.77 6.05 6.59
C MET A 65 16.71 7.26 6.50
N THR A 66 16.92 7.74 5.28
CA THR A 66 17.82 8.87 4.98
C THR A 66 17.03 10.03 4.40
N LYS A 67 17.54 11.25 4.59
CA LYS A 67 17.00 12.49 4.03
C LYS A 67 18.02 13.09 3.07
N SER A 68 17.57 13.51 1.90
CA SER A 68 18.33 14.35 0.98
C SER A 68 17.50 15.57 0.56
N GLY A 69 18.15 16.54 -0.08
CA GLY A 69 17.52 17.79 -0.52
C GLY A 69 17.64 18.96 0.46
N SER A 70 17.29 20.15 -0.01
CA SER A 70 17.39 21.43 0.72
C SER A 70 16.41 22.46 0.15
N GLY A 71 16.31 23.63 0.78
CA GLY A 71 15.57 24.76 0.22
C GLY A 71 14.07 24.51 0.02
N GLY A 72 13.47 23.66 0.85
CA GLY A 72 12.05 23.32 0.75
C GLY A 72 11.74 22.12 -0.14
N GLN A 73 12.74 21.50 -0.79
CA GLN A 73 12.57 20.25 -1.54
C GLN A 73 13.39 19.14 -0.87
N TYR A 74 12.71 18.10 -0.41
CA TYR A 74 13.32 17.01 0.35
C TYR A 74 12.85 15.66 -0.18
N VAL A 75 13.72 14.65 -0.06
CA VAL A 75 13.38 13.27 -0.35
C VAL A 75 13.76 12.42 0.85
N LEU A 76 12.79 11.69 1.40
CA LEU A 76 13.07 10.61 2.34
C LEU A 76 13.21 9.31 1.57
N SER A 77 14.31 8.58 1.81
CA SER A 77 14.63 7.31 1.17
C SER A 77 14.81 6.21 2.19
N TRP A 78 14.19 5.06 1.97
CA TRP A 78 14.33 3.90 2.84
C TRP A 78 14.12 2.59 2.09
N SER A 79 14.92 1.59 2.43
CA SER A 79 14.80 0.22 1.90
C SER A 79 14.62 -0.76 3.07
N PRO A 80 13.43 -1.36 3.23
CA PRO A 80 13.19 -2.37 4.26
C PRO A 80 13.98 -3.65 3.98
N VAL A 81 14.37 -4.34 5.06
CA VAL A 81 14.98 -5.67 4.99
C VAL A 81 13.95 -6.77 5.23
N GLU A 82 14.28 -8.02 4.90
CA GLU A 82 13.36 -9.16 5.05
C GLU A 82 12.79 -9.32 6.46
N SER A 83 13.55 -9.03 7.51
CA SER A 83 13.06 -9.12 8.90
C SER A 83 11.97 -8.09 9.24
N GLU A 84 11.79 -7.06 8.40
CA GLU A 84 10.76 -6.02 8.54
C GLU A 84 9.48 -6.37 7.74
N GLU A 85 9.42 -7.55 7.10
CA GLU A 85 8.24 -8.02 6.36
C GLU A 85 6.99 -8.09 7.24
N GLY A 86 5.85 -7.63 6.69
CA GLY A 86 4.57 -7.61 7.37
C GLY A 86 4.43 -6.52 8.45
N GLN A 87 5.48 -5.74 8.68
CA GLN A 87 5.46 -4.64 9.65
C GLN A 87 4.86 -3.37 9.04
N THR A 88 4.27 -2.56 9.91
CA THR A 88 3.80 -1.21 9.59
C THR A 88 4.67 -0.20 10.31
N HIS A 89 5.24 0.75 9.57
CA HIS A 89 6.06 1.81 10.13
C HIS A 89 5.38 3.17 9.98
N SER A 90 5.45 3.98 11.03
CA SER A 90 5.03 5.39 10.95
C SER A 90 6.23 6.26 10.57
N VAL A 91 6.07 7.09 9.54
CA VAL A 91 7.04 8.12 9.16
C VAL A 91 6.41 9.48 9.39
N CYS A 92 6.96 10.25 10.32
CA CYS A 92 6.46 11.57 10.65
C CYS A 92 7.49 12.63 10.27
N PHE A 93 7.04 13.76 9.74
CA PHE A 93 7.91 14.86 9.34
C PHE A 93 7.26 16.23 9.56
N SER A 94 8.11 17.22 9.81
CA SER A 94 7.78 18.63 9.89
C SER A 94 8.85 19.45 9.17
N ALA A 95 8.42 20.46 8.42
CA ALA A 95 9.31 21.38 7.74
C ALA A 95 9.60 22.57 8.66
N GLN A 96 10.85 23.03 8.68
CA GLN A 96 11.30 24.17 9.47
C GLN A 96 11.73 25.31 8.56
N ALA A 97 11.46 26.54 8.99
CA ALA A 97 12.02 27.75 8.41
C ALA A 97 12.56 28.69 9.48
N LEU A 98 13.56 29.48 9.10
CA LEU A 98 14.24 30.42 9.97
C LEU A 98 13.86 31.86 9.58
N TYR A 99 13.49 32.66 10.57
CA TYR A 99 13.30 34.11 10.43
C TYR A 99 13.77 34.81 11.70
N ASN A 100 14.68 35.78 11.58
CA ASN A 100 15.26 36.53 12.71
C ASN A 100 15.71 35.61 13.86
N ASN A 101 16.48 34.56 13.55
CA ASN A 101 17.00 33.59 14.51
C ASN A 101 15.93 32.78 15.28
N THR A 102 14.67 32.84 14.83
CA THR A 102 13.55 32.06 15.36
C THR A 102 13.17 30.99 14.36
N THR A 103 13.06 29.74 14.84
CA THR A 103 12.65 28.60 14.02
C THR A 103 11.14 28.43 14.10
N TYR A 104 10.50 28.36 12.92
CA TYR A 104 9.08 28.11 12.75
C TYR A 104 8.91 26.71 12.14
N SER A 105 7.96 25.94 12.65
CA SER A 105 7.68 24.58 12.18
C SER A 105 6.30 24.48 11.55
N SER A 106 6.20 23.70 10.48
CA SER A 106 4.91 23.31 9.91
C SER A 106 4.11 22.45 10.88
N GLU A 107 2.88 22.11 10.48
CA GLU A 107 2.17 20.97 11.06
C GLU A 107 2.98 19.67 10.97
N LEU A 108 2.75 18.75 11.91
CA LEU A 108 3.30 17.40 11.88
C LEU A 108 2.48 16.52 10.94
N ARG A 109 3.11 15.96 9.91
CA ARG A 109 2.49 14.98 9.03
C ARG A 109 3.09 13.61 9.29
N CYS A 110 2.23 12.65 9.61
CA CYS A 110 2.60 11.24 9.73
C CYS A 110 1.93 10.44 8.62
N ILE A 111 2.71 9.59 7.96
CA ILE A 111 2.26 8.61 6.98
C ILE A 111 2.55 7.21 7.51
N MET A 112 1.85 6.21 6.98
CA MET A 112 2.07 4.80 7.29
C MET A 112 2.74 4.12 6.11
N VAL A 113 3.76 3.32 6.37
CA VAL A 113 4.49 2.54 5.37
C VAL A 113 4.32 1.06 5.69
N LEU A 114 3.70 0.33 4.77
CA LEU A 114 3.49 -1.12 4.85
C LEU A 114 4.62 -1.84 4.09
N VAL A 115 5.28 -2.78 4.77
CA VAL A 115 6.35 -3.60 4.19
C VAL A 115 5.80 -4.97 3.79
N GLY A 116 6.06 -5.40 2.55
CA GLY A 116 5.70 -6.73 2.08
C GLY A 116 6.78 -7.36 1.22
N LYS A 117 6.66 -8.66 0.94
CA LYS A 117 7.42 -9.31 -0.11
C LYS A 117 6.58 -9.45 -1.36
N ASP A 118 7.24 -9.47 -2.51
CA ASP A 118 6.64 -9.73 -3.83
C ASP A 118 6.28 -11.21 -3.99
N ILE A 119 5.48 -11.71 -3.05
CA ILE A 119 4.72 -12.94 -3.16
C ILE A 119 3.34 -12.58 -2.65
N LEU A 120 2.41 -12.34 -3.59
CA LEU A 120 1.01 -12.37 -3.20
C LEU A 120 0.68 -13.80 -2.80
N GLU A 121 0.62 -14.04 -1.50
CA GLU A 121 -0.06 -15.23 -1.02
C GLU A 121 -1.51 -15.12 -1.46
N LEU A 122 -1.98 -16.11 -2.20
CA LEU A 122 -3.36 -16.23 -2.61
C LEU A 122 -4.02 -17.33 -1.78
N ARG A 123 -5.22 -17.07 -1.27
CA ARG A 123 -6.03 -18.08 -0.61
C ARG A 123 -7.47 -18.05 -1.09
N LEU A 124 -8.16 -19.19 -0.91
CA LEU A 124 -9.59 -19.31 -1.13
C LEU A 124 -10.29 -19.41 0.22
N VAL A 125 -11.30 -18.56 0.42
CA VAL A 125 -12.05 -18.48 1.69
C VAL A 125 -13.51 -18.84 1.47
N ASN A 126 -14.13 -19.50 2.47
CA ASN A 126 -15.57 -19.83 2.50
C ASN A 126 -16.08 -20.71 1.34
N GLY A 127 -15.21 -21.46 0.66
CA GLY A 127 -15.66 -22.49 -0.27
C GLY A 127 -15.78 -23.87 0.40
N PRO A 128 -16.55 -24.78 -0.22
CA PRO A 128 -16.73 -26.15 0.30
C PRO A 128 -15.46 -27.02 0.23
N THR A 129 -14.44 -26.60 -0.52
CA THR A 129 -13.17 -27.31 -0.70
C THR A 129 -12.00 -26.32 -0.70
N ASN A 130 -10.77 -26.82 -0.51
CA ASN A 130 -9.54 -26.01 -0.65
C ASN A 130 -9.31 -25.47 -2.07
N CYS A 131 -10.08 -25.93 -3.06
CA CYS A 131 -9.99 -25.52 -4.46
C CYS A 131 -11.24 -24.76 -4.93
N SER A 132 -11.95 -24.14 -3.99
CA SER A 132 -13.12 -23.31 -4.25
C SER A 132 -13.21 -22.24 -3.17
N GLY A 133 -13.70 -21.04 -3.50
CA GLY A 133 -13.93 -19.99 -2.51
C GLY A 133 -13.77 -18.59 -3.07
N ARG A 134 -13.99 -17.59 -2.22
CA ARG A 134 -13.66 -16.18 -2.48
C ARG A 134 -12.15 -16.04 -2.63
N VAL A 135 -11.71 -15.30 -3.63
CA VAL A 135 -10.29 -15.03 -3.85
C VAL A 135 -9.85 -13.90 -2.93
N GLU A 136 -8.88 -14.21 -2.08
CA GLU A 136 -8.20 -13.21 -1.26
C GLU A 136 -6.71 -13.28 -1.53
N ILE A 137 -6.07 -12.11 -1.58
CA ILE A 137 -4.64 -11.98 -1.83
C ILE A 137 -4.00 -11.15 -0.72
N PHE A 138 -2.76 -11.51 -0.38
CA PHE A 138 -1.99 -10.86 0.66
C PHE A 138 -1.04 -9.83 0.05
N VAL A 139 -1.28 -8.55 0.31
CA VAL A 139 -0.47 -7.45 -0.22
C VAL A 139 0.00 -6.58 0.95
N ALA A 140 1.31 -6.48 1.14
CA ALA A 140 1.95 -5.64 2.14
C ALA A 140 1.37 -5.82 3.56
N GLY A 141 1.36 -7.07 4.04
CA GLY A 141 0.95 -7.39 5.42
C GLY A 141 -0.56 -7.54 5.63
N LEU A 142 -1.39 -7.33 4.61
CA LEU A 142 -2.85 -7.33 4.74
C LEU A 142 -3.54 -8.20 3.68
N TRP A 143 -4.47 -9.04 4.15
CA TRP A 143 -5.40 -9.75 3.29
C TRP A 143 -6.47 -8.79 2.75
N GLY A 144 -6.82 -8.98 1.48
CA GLY A 144 -7.90 -8.24 0.82
C GLY A 144 -8.47 -9.02 -0.34
N THR A 145 -9.60 -8.55 -0.86
CA THR A 145 -10.38 -9.28 -1.89
C THR A 145 -10.07 -8.82 -3.30
N VAL A 146 -10.59 -9.55 -4.29
CA VAL A 146 -10.55 -9.16 -5.71
C VAL A 146 -11.95 -8.79 -6.16
N CYS A 147 -12.10 -7.67 -6.89
CA CYS A 147 -13.40 -7.29 -7.44
C CYS A 147 -13.80 -8.22 -8.61
N GLY A 148 -15.07 -8.62 -8.63
CA GLY A 148 -15.67 -9.43 -9.69
C GLY A 148 -16.01 -8.69 -10.99
N TYR A 149 -15.68 -7.39 -11.11
CA TYR A 149 -15.89 -6.65 -12.34
C TYR A 149 -14.89 -7.11 -13.42
N ASN A 150 -15.43 -7.56 -14.56
CA ASN A 150 -14.70 -8.26 -15.65
C ASN A 150 -14.04 -9.59 -15.26
N TRP A 151 -14.31 -10.11 -14.06
CA TRP A 151 -13.74 -11.38 -13.61
C TRP A 151 -14.26 -12.55 -14.44
N ASP A 152 -13.35 -13.27 -15.08
CA ASP A 152 -13.69 -14.33 -16.04
C ASP A 152 -12.96 -15.66 -15.79
N LEU A 153 -13.18 -16.62 -16.71
CA LEU A 153 -12.61 -17.96 -16.58
C LEU A 153 -11.08 -17.98 -16.76
N GLN A 154 -10.50 -17.03 -17.49
CA GLN A 154 -9.05 -16.92 -17.65
C GLN A 154 -8.41 -16.42 -16.36
N ASP A 155 -9.05 -15.47 -15.68
CA ASP A 155 -8.61 -15.03 -14.36
C ASP A 155 -8.66 -16.20 -13.36
N ALA A 156 -9.80 -16.89 -13.32
CA ALA A 156 -9.95 -18.07 -12.48
C ALA A 156 -8.94 -19.18 -12.82
N GLN A 157 -8.56 -19.33 -14.10
CA GLN A 157 -7.59 -20.33 -14.55
C GLN A 157 -6.18 -20.03 -14.02
N VAL A 158 -5.79 -18.75 -13.94
CA VAL A 158 -4.53 -18.35 -13.30
C VAL A 158 -4.57 -18.70 -11.82
N VAL A 159 -5.63 -18.34 -11.11
CA VAL A 159 -5.80 -18.66 -9.67
C VAL A 159 -5.74 -20.17 -9.41
N CYS A 160 -6.50 -20.97 -10.16
CA CYS A 160 -6.54 -22.42 -9.99
C CYS A 160 -5.19 -23.09 -10.28
N ARG A 161 -4.42 -22.54 -11.23
CA ARG A 161 -3.07 -23.02 -11.54
C ARG A 161 -2.07 -22.62 -10.44
N GLN A 162 -2.11 -21.36 -10.01
CA GLN A 162 -1.26 -20.80 -8.95
C GLN A 162 -1.40 -21.62 -7.65
N LEU A 163 -2.63 -22.02 -7.29
CA LEU A 163 -2.90 -22.87 -6.13
C LEU A 163 -2.64 -24.37 -6.33
N GLY A 164 -2.24 -24.81 -7.53
CA GLY A 164 -2.07 -26.23 -7.85
C GLY A 164 -3.37 -27.04 -7.89
N CYS A 165 -4.52 -26.37 -7.92
CA CYS A 165 -5.86 -26.96 -7.94
C CYS A 165 -6.33 -27.44 -9.33
N GLY A 166 -5.50 -27.28 -10.36
CA GLY A 166 -5.75 -27.76 -11.71
C GLY A 166 -6.42 -26.71 -12.60
N THR A 167 -7.44 -27.12 -13.36
CA THR A 167 -8.15 -26.22 -14.28
C THR A 167 -9.32 -25.53 -13.59
N ALA A 168 -9.62 -24.30 -14.01
CA ALA A 168 -10.81 -23.59 -13.58
C ALA A 168 -12.06 -24.29 -14.10
N TYR A 169 -13.05 -24.39 -13.23
CA TYR A 169 -14.40 -24.84 -13.55
C TYR A 169 -15.34 -23.65 -13.72
N SER A 170 -15.25 -22.66 -12.82
CA SER A 170 -16.07 -21.45 -12.88
C SER A 170 -15.42 -20.26 -12.17
N ALA A 171 -15.81 -19.07 -12.60
CA ALA A 171 -15.40 -17.77 -12.04
C ALA A 171 -16.62 -17.05 -11.42
N PRO A 172 -17.10 -17.48 -10.24
CA PRO A 172 -18.23 -16.82 -9.58
C PRO A 172 -17.89 -15.38 -9.18
N ILE A 173 -18.89 -14.50 -9.30
CA ILE A 173 -18.84 -13.09 -8.91
C ILE A 173 -19.93 -12.80 -7.87
N ARG A 174 -20.05 -11.54 -7.44
CA ARG A 174 -21.10 -11.08 -6.52
C ARG A 174 -21.11 -11.80 -5.17
N ALA A 175 -19.92 -12.06 -4.63
CA ALA A 175 -19.75 -12.61 -3.29
C ALA A 175 -20.52 -13.92 -3.06
N ILE A 176 -20.56 -14.84 -4.04
CA ILE A 176 -21.22 -16.16 -3.90
C ILE A 176 -20.70 -16.94 -2.68
N PHE A 177 -19.42 -16.79 -2.33
CA PHE A 177 -18.81 -17.39 -1.13
C PHE A 177 -18.89 -16.47 0.10
N GLY A 178 -19.81 -15.52 0.10
CA GLY A 178 -19.92 -14.46 1.09
C GLY A 178 -18.95 -13.31 0.84
N GLN A 179 -19.28 -12.17 1.42
CA GLN A 179 -18.48 -10.94 1.35
C GLN A 179 -17.20 -11.08 2.18
N GLY A 180 -16.11 -10.56 1.68
CA GLY A 180 -14.90 -10.32 2.45
C GLY A 180 -14.98 -9.04 3.27
N THR A 181 -13.84 -8.66 3.83
CA THR A 181 -13.68 -7.47 4.65
C THR A 181 -12.32 -6.84 4.38
N GLY A 182 -12.20 -5.54 4.62
CA GLY A 182 -10.94 -4.82 4.50
C GLY A 182 -10.75 -4.25 3.09
N PRO A 183 -9.51 -4.20 2.58
CA PRO A 183 -9.24 -3.63 1.27
C PRO A 183 -9.69 -4.56 0.14
N ILE A 184 -10.14 -3.97 -0.97
CA ILE A 184 -10.21 -4.65 -2.26
C ILE A 184 -8.86 -4.39 -2.93
N TRP A 185 -8.08 -5.40 -3.28
CA TRP A 185 -6.75 -5.19 -3.85
C TRP A 185 -6.79 -4.94 -5.35
N MET A 186 -7.50 -5.80 -6.09
CA MET A 186 -7.48 -5.77 -7.55
C MET A 186 -8.87 -5.46 -8.11
N ASN A 187 -8.89 -4.72 -9.23
CA ASN A 187 -10.10 -4.35 -9.96
C ASN A 187 -9.84 -4.48 -11.47
N SER A 188 -10.87 -4.90 -12.22
CA SER A 188 -10.79 -5.14 -13.67
C SER A 188 -9.60 -6.02 -14.05
N VAL A 189 -9.48 -7.17 -13.38
CA VAL A 189 -8.46 -8.16 -13.72
C VAL A 189 -8.75 -8.68 -15.13
N ALA A 190 -7.71 -8.77 -15.94
CA ALA A 190 -7.76 -9.15 -17.33
C ALA A 190 -6.55 -10.03 -17.66
N CYS A 191 -6.60 -11.27 -17.17
CA CYS A 191 -5.60 -12.28 -17.49
C CYS A 191 -5.75 -12.77 -18.94
N THR A 192 -4.62 -13.10 -19.57
CA THR A 192 -4.60 -13.91 -20.80
C THR A 192 -4.87 -15.39 -20.53
N GLY A 193 -4.71 -15.82 -19.27
CA GLY A 193 -4.82 -17.21 -18.81
C GLY A 193 -3.48 -17.96 -18.80
N SER A 194 -2.38 -17.30 -19.19
CA SER A 194 -1.03 -17.88 -19.29
C SER A 194 -0.09 -17.46 -18.15
N GLU A 195 -0.49 -16.45 -17.38
CA GLU A 195 0.24 -15.87 -16.25
C GLU A 195 0.47 -16.89 -15.13
N THR A 196 1.64 -16.89 -14.50
CA THR A 196 1.90 -17.83 -13.39
C THR A 196 1.19 -17.38 -12.12
N GLU A 197 1.06 -16.08 -11.92
CA GLU A 197 0.48 -15.45 -10.73
C GLU A 197 -0.60 -14.45 -11.13
N LEU A 198 -1.65 -14.33 -10.31
CA LEU A 198 -2.78 -13.43 -10.60
C LEU A 198 -2.35 -11.96 -10.80
N THR A 199 -1.29 -11.52 -10.13
CA THR A 199 -0.79 -10.12 -10.22
C THR A 199 -0.04 -9.79 -11.49
N GLN A 200 0.33 -10.78 -12.28
CA GLN A 200 0.93 -10.54 -13.60
C GLN A 200 -0.14 -10.19 -14.65
N CYS A 201 -1.41 -10.39 -14.32
CA CYS A 201 -2.51 -10.04 -15.19
C CYS A 201 -2.67 -8.52 -15.27
N GLY A 202 -3.18 -8.02 -16.40
CA GLY A 202 -3.57 -6.61 -16.46
C GLY A 202 -4.64 -6.33 -15.42
N HIS A 203 -4.48 -5.29 -14.63
CA HIS A 203 -5.49 -4.83 -13.68
C HIS A 203 -5.37 -3.32 -13.48
N LEU A 204 -6.42 -2.66 -13.00
CA LEU A 204 -6.31 -1.28 -12.57
C LEU A 204 -5.44 -1.20 -11.30
N ASP A 205 -4.70 -0.11 -11.13
CA ASP A 205 -3.80 0.09 -9.98
C ASP A 205 -4.53 -0.16 -8.65
N PHE A 206 -3.82 -0.76 -7.71
CA PHE A 206 -4.31 -1.01 -6.35
C PHE A 206 -4.83 0.30 -5.73
N GLY A 207 -6.09 0.36 -5.30
CA GLY A 207 -6.64 1.56 -4.66
C GLY A 207 -7.76 2.30 -5.42
N ILE A 208 -8.04 1.94 -6.68
CA ILE A 208 -9.04 2.65 -7.51
C ILE A 208 -10.35 1.84 -7.57
N TYR A 209 -11.37 2.27 -6.84
CA TYR A 209 -12.56 1.46 -6.55
C TYR A 209 -13.88 2.07 -7.02
N ASN A 210 -14.60 1.33 -7.85
CA ASN A 210 -16.06 1.42 -7.97
C ASN A 210 -16.77 0.18 -7.39
N CYS A 211 -16.01 -0.77 -6.84
CA CYS A 211 -16.54 -2.04 -6.33
C CYS A 211 -16.80 -1.98 -4.83
N VAL A 212 -17.77 -2.77 -4.38
CA VAL A 212 -18.00 -3.05 -2.95
C VAL A 212 -17.79 -4.54 -2.69
N HIS A 213 -17.70 -4.96 -1.43
CA HIS A 213 -17.55 -6.40 -1.12
C HIS A 213 -18.72 -7.27 -1.58
N GLY A 214 -19.88 -6.67 -1.90
CA GLY A 214 -20.96 -7.35 -2.59
C GLY A 214 -20.57 -7.85 -4.00
N ASP A 215 -19.46 -7.37 -4.56
CA ASP A 215 -18.94 -7.73 -5.87
C ASP A 215 -17.74 -8.68 -5.80
N ASP A 216 -17.34 -9.17 -4.63
CA ASP A 216 -16.11 -9.98 -4.47
C ASP A 216 -16.11 -11.21 -5.40
N ALA A 217 -14.96 -11.44 -6.02
CA ALA A 217 -14.70 -12.55 -6.93
C ALA A 217 -14.39 -13.85 -6.19
N GLY A 218 -14.74 -14.98 -6.82
CA GLY A 218 -14.42 -16.31 -6.37
C GLY A 218 -13.98 -17.22 -7.51
N VAL A 219 -13.54 -18.42 -7.15
CA VAL A 219 -13.21 -19.49 -8.10
C VAL A 219 -13.78 -20.82 -7.63
N ILE A 220 -14.04 -21.69 -8.61
CA ILE A 220 -14.19 -23.13 -8.39
C ILE A 220 -13.24 -23.79 -9.37
N CYS A 221 -12.33 -24.61 -8.87
CA CYS A 221 -11.40 -25.41 -9.68
C CYS A 221 -11.88 -26.86 -9.74
N LYS A 222 -11.48 -27.61 -10.77
CA LYS A 222 -11.83 -29.02 -10.91
C LYS A 222 -11.16 -29.93 -9.87
N GLY A 223 -10.13 -29.44 -9.17
CA GLY A 223 -9.37 -30.18 -8.17
C GLY A 223 -8.50 -31.28 -8.80
N LYS A 224 -7.31 -31.52 -8.26
CA LYS A 224 -6.59 -32.78 -8.51
C LYS A 224 -6.96 -33.76 -7.40
N VAL A 225 -7.67 -34.83 -7.72
CA VAL A 225 -7.72 -36.01 -6.84
C VAL A 225 -6.32 -36.62 -6.85
N ARG A 226 -5.50 -36.34 -5.83
CA ARG A 226 -4.26 -37.10 -5.62
C ARG A 226 -4.66 -38.46 -5.06
N VAL A 227 -4.81 -39.46 -5.92
CA VAL A 227 -4.82 -40.85 -5.49
C VAL A 227 -3.40 -41.20 -5.06
N GLN A 228 -3.14 -41.27 -3.75
CA GLN A 228 -1.93 -41.94 -3.25
C GLN A 228 -2.13 -43.43 -3.49
N VAL A 229 -1.57 -43.94 -4.58
CA VAL A 229 -1.45 -45.39 -4.79
C VAL A 229 -0.28 -45.85 -3.95
N ASN A 230 -0.55 -46.41 -2.76
CA ASN A 230 0.43 -47.21 -2.05
C ASN A 230 0.59 -48.52 -2.84
N LEU A 231 1.59 -48.57 -3.72
CA LEU A 231 2.03 -49.81 -4.33
C LEU A 231 2.71 -50.64 -3.24
N LEU A 232 1.96 -51.55 -2.61
CA LEU A 232 2.56 -52.66 -1.86
C LEU A 232 3.17 -53.60 -2.91
N SER A 233 4.49 -53.56 -3.04
CA SER A 233 5.22 -54.57 -3.79
C SER A 233 5.09 -55.91 -3.06
N CYS A 234 4.37 -56.86 -3.64
CA CYS A 234 4.52 -58.26 -3.28
C CYS A 234 5.90 -58.72 -3.78
N THR A 235 6.78 -59.09 -2.87
CA THR A 235 8.02 -59.81 -3.21
C THR A 235 7.70 -61.30 -3.28
N ASP A 236 8.17 -61.95 -4.35
CA ASP A 236 8.08 -63.40 -4.60
C ASP A 236 8.75 -64.25 -3.50
#